data_AF-A0A5K3FLW1-F1
#
_entry.id   AF-A0A5K3FLW1-F1
#
_cell.length_a   1.000
_cell.length_b   1.000
_cell.length_c   1.000
_cell.angle_alpha   90.00
_cell.angle_beta   90.00
_cell.angle_gamma   90.00
#
_symmetry.space_group_name_H-M   'P 1'
#
loop_
_entity.id
_entity.type
_entity.pdbx_description
1 polymer ?
#
loop_
_entity_poly.entity_id
_entity_poly.type
_entity_poly.pdbx_seq_one_letter_code
_entity_poly.pdbx_strand_id
1 'polypeptide(L)'
;MLRAFQMSPREVSYDSVWTLLQAFLKASSPVEEEKCFSPLADGAKYIDFTSYLLRCLQSAITEANFTKTDVGVFYGRVVRLLEALLPMKMPKEFMGEPPAAKSDQAKRMRLPTLRHMLTDTWSKLFEKELPDDLMLDSLMRLGDGQLDKMTDTARLLAPYVTTVFDPPSPDVPPSWSRAVSRAILKVIHLGGLNFDRLYPRLYQLLDDSLLTCPHADRFLVDLDDFLSSIHLPAGWVAAFAKRLAQLTVQGASLWLLPPLLTVVANCLIRHPMSRVLVDRKSSSVDSKRRRLEDGANEEEHDEAEADECSGDPYTWRPNSLADDAPDALKSSLWELACLEKHYHPEVASLALRVRQIAGSTKPDHLPDLKNQVRLGKNVLESSKKKACQYLSVLQMTNARIPSLSTLEGWTSNSEKEVRNTA
;
A
#
# COMPACT_ATOMS: atom_id res chain seq x y z
N MET A 1 55.81 12.53 23.66
CA MET A 1 54.61 13.37 23.45
C MET A 1 54.28 13.29 21.97
N LEU A 2 53.20 12.72 21.44
CA LEU A 2 51.87 12.36 21.92
C LEU A 2 51.48 11.03 21.24
N ARG A 3 51.17 9.98 22.00
CA ARG A 3 50.31 8.90 21.49
C ARG A 3 48.94 9.17 22.10
N ALA A 4 48.08 9.77 21.29
CA ALA A 4 46.70 10.03 21.64
C ALA A 4 46.00 8.69 21.97
N PHE A 5 45.28 8.71 23.07
CA PHE A 5 44.40 7.66 23.58
C PHE A 5 43.50 7.11 22.46
N GLN A 6 43.82 5.91 21.96
CA GLN A 6 42.80 5.03 21.38
C GLN A 6 41.96 4.51 22.55
N MET A 7 40.77 5.08 22.73
CA MET A 7 39.76 4.47 23.61
C MET A 7 39.42 3.10 23.04
N SER A 8 39.68 2.06 23.82
CA SER A 8 39.27 0.70 23.52
C SER A 8 37.75 0.64 23.33
N PRO A 9 37.24 -0.15 22.36
CA PRO A 9 35.82 -0.46 22.32
C PRO A 9 35.50 -1.21 23.61
N ARG A 10 34.58 -0.69 24.44
CA ARG A 10 34.16 -1.35 25.67
C ARG A 10 33.73 -2.78 25.34
N GLU A 11 34.48 -3.77 25.82
CA GLU A 11 34.18 -5.19 25.70
C GLU A 11 32.79 -5.45 26.30
N VAL A 12 31.84 -5.84 25.46
CA VAL A 12 30.48 -6.14 25.92
C VAL A 12 30.52 -7.50 26.62
N SER A 13 30.56 -7.53 27.95
CA SER A 13 30.47 -8.80 28.70
C SER A 13 29.01 -9.26 28.75
N TYR A 14 28.76 -10.57 28.75
CA TYR A 14 27.40 -11.15 28.84
C TYR A 14 26.60 -10.62 30.05
N ASP A 15 27.27 -10.40 31.17
CA ASP A 15 26.64 -9.87 32.41
C ASP A 15 26.23 -8.40 32.30
N SER A 16 26.87 -7.64 31.40
CA SER A 16 26.50 -6.23 31.15
C SER A 16 25.27 -6.09 30.24
N VAL A 17 24.85 -7.14 29.54
CA VAL A 17 23.78 -7.03 28.52
C VAL A 17 22.43 -6.74 29.16
N TRP A 18 22.08 -7.43 30.25
CA TRP A 18 20.82 -7.19 30.95
C TRP A 18 20.74 -5.78 31.53
N THR A 19 21.83 -5.30 32.13
CA THR A 19 21.90 -3.94 32.71
C THR A 19 21.86 -2.87 31.63
N LEU A 20 22.57 -3.06 30.51
CA LEU A 20 22.52 -2.18 29.34
C LEU A 20 21.13 -2.19 28.70
N LEU A 21 20.47 -3.33 28.60
CA LEU A 21 19.10 -3.45 28.06
C LEU A 21 18.09 -2.73 28.97
N GLN A 22 18.15 -2.93 30.28
CA GLN A 22 17.27 -2.22 31.22
C GLN A 22 17.54 -0.72 31.22
N ALA A 23 18.81 -0.30 31.13
CA ALA A 23 19.19 1.10 31.00
C ALA A 23 18.68 1.71 29.70
N PHE A 24 18.76 0.98 28.58
CA PHE A 24 18.21 1.39 27.29
C PHE A 24 16.69 1.55 27.34
N LEU A 25 15.98 0.57 27.89
CA LEU A 25 14.51 0.59 28.00
C LEU A 25 14.02 1.71 28.94
N LYS A 26 14.79 2.06 29.99
CA LYS A 26 14.46 3.10 30.98
C LYS A 26 15.16 4.45 30.75
N ALA A 27 15.91 4.62 29.66
CA ALA A 27 16.68 5.83 29.39
C ALA A 27 15.77 7.08 29.40
N SER A 28 16.23 8.17 30.02
CA SER A 28 15.45 9.41 30.16
C SER A 28 15.78 10.44 29.08
N SER A 29 16.90 10.27 28.36
CA SER A 29 17.40 11.19 27.33
C SER A 29 17.74 10.47 26.02
N PRO A 30 17.53 11.09 24.84
CA PRO A 30 17.89 10.50 23.53
C PRO A 30 19.40 10.22 23.39
N VAL A 31 20.24 10.99 24.09
CA VAL A 31 21.70 10.79 24.07
C VAL A 31 22.11 9.55 24.88
N GLU A 32 21.38 9.24 25.96
CA GLU A 32 21.61 8.02 26.75
C GLU A 32 21.12 6.78 25.98
N GLU A 33 20.01 6.93 25.25
CA GLU A 33 19.48 5.89 24.38
C GLU A 33 20.52 5.47 23.33
N GLU A 34 21.12 6.42 22.60
CA GLU A 34 22.12 6.10 21.58
C GLU A 34 23.40 5.48 22.16
N LYS A 35 23.84 5.95 23.33
CA LYS A 35 25.00 5.39 24.04
C LYS A 35 24.78 3.95 24.49
N CYS A 36 23.56 3.58 24.86
CA CYS A 36 23.21 2.20 25.21
C CYS A 36 22.87 1.35 23.98
N PHE A 37 22.35 1.95 22.91
CA PHE A 37 21.99 1.26 21.67
C PHE A 37 23.21 0.84 20.86
N SER A 38 24.24 1.69 20.71
CA SER A 38 25.41 1.37 19.90
C SER A 38 26.12 0.06 20.31
N PRO A 39 26.41 -0.22 21.60
CA PRO A 39 27.01 -1.50 21.98
C PRO A 39 26.07 -2.69 21.77
N LEU A 40 24.76 -2.51 21.93
CA LEU A 40 23.77 -3.57 21.68
C LEU A 40 23.68 -3.90 20.18
N ALA A 41 23.70 -2.89 19.31
CA ALA A 41 23.68 -3.04 17.87
C ALA A 41 25.00 -3.63 17.33
N ASP A 42 26.14 -3.26 17.91
CA ASP A 42 27.43 -3.87 17.56
C ASP A 42 27.51 -5.32 18.02
N GLY A 43 27.01 -5.63 19.22
CA GLY A 43 26.90 -7.00 19.72
C GLY A 43 25.94 -7.87 18.90
N ALA A 44 24.94 -7.26 18.26
CA ALA A 44 23.98 -7.96 17.41
C ALA A 44 24.60 -8.59 16.13
N LYS A 45 25.92 -8.44 15.93
CA LYS A 45 26.72 -9.16 14.92
C LYS A 45 27.10 -10.58 15.34
N TYR A 46 27.04 -10.91 16.63
CA TYR A 46 27.38 -12.23 17.16
C TYR A 46 26.12 -13.09 17.43
N ILE A 47 26.18 -14.38 17.08
CA ILE A 47 25.03 -15.30 17.20
C ILE A 47 24.65 -15.55 18.68
N ASP A 48 25.67 -15.64 19.52
CA ASP A 48 25.59 -15.96 20.93
C ASP A 48 24.91 -14.81 21.67
N PHE A 49 25.38 -13.60 21.37
CA PHE A 49 24.90 -12.35 21.91
C PHE A 49 23.45 -12.09 21.51
N THR A 50 23.11 -12.26 20.23
CA THR A 50 21.73 -12.12 19.74
C THR A 50 20.79 -13.11 20.42
N SER A 51 21.23 -14.36 20.63
CA SER A 51 20.44 -15.37 21.34
C SER A 51 20.17 -14.99 22.81
N TYR A 52 21.16 -14.44 23.51
CA TYR A 52 21.00 -14.01 24.90
C TYR A 52 20.16 -12.73 25.00
N LEU A 53 20.39 -11.78 24.10
CA LEU A 53 19.67 -10.52 24.01
C LEU A 53 18.18 -10.75 23.72
N LEU A 54 17.83 -11.67 22.81
CA LEU A 54 16.43 -12.03 22.56
C LEU A 54 15.75 -12.61 23.81
N ARG A 55 16.44 -13.44 24.60
CA ARG A 55 15.87 -13.96 25.86
C ARG A 55 15.68 -12.86 26.91
N CYS A 56 16.67 -11.98 27.03
CA CYS A 56 16.55 -10.81 27.89
C CYS A 56 15.36 -9.95 27.45
N LEU A 57 15.21 -9.72 26.15
CA LEU A 57 14.09 -8.96 25.61
C LEU A 57 12.75 -9.64 25.91
N GLN A 58 12.65 -10.96 25.76
CA GLN A 58 11.45 -11.71 26.16
C GLN A 58 11.13 -11.52 27.64
N SER A 59 12.12 -11.66 28.54
CA SER A 59 11.91 -11.47 29.98
C SER A 59 11.44 -10.04 30.28
N ALA A 60 12.09 -9.06 29.67
CA ALA A 60 11.74 -7.65 29.82
C ALA A 60 10.32 -7.34 29.33
N ILE A 61 9.87 -7.93 28.21
CA ILE A 61 8.50 -7.79 27.71
C ILE A 61 7.50 -8.46 28.67
N THR A 62 7.82 -9.64 29.20
CA THR A 62 6.92 -10.32 30.15
C THR A 62 6.79 -9.57 31.47
N GLU A 63 7.90 -9.03 31.99
CA GLU A 63 7.97 -8.27 33.24
C GLU A 63 7.45 -6.82 33.11
N ALA A 64 7.33 -6.31 31.88
CA ALA A 64 6.82 -4.97 31.64
C ALA A 64 5.35 -4.88 32.09
N ASN A 65 5.13 -3.96 33.05
CA ASN A 65 3.82 -3.48 33.45
C ASN A 65 3.61 -2.08 32.85
N PHE A 66 2.69 -1.97 31.90
CA PHE A 66 2.37 -0.73 31.18
C PHE A 66 1.72 0.37 32.05
N THR A 67 1.50 0.09 33.34
CA THR A 67 0.94 1.06 34.30
C THR A 67 1.97 2.07 34.82
N LYS A 68 3.28 1.81 34.67
CA LYS A 68 4.36 2.66 35.23
C LYS A 68 5.30 3.26 34.19
N THR A 69 5.21 2.82 32.93
CA THR A 69 6.16 3.18 31.87
C THR A 69 5.36 3.72 30.69
N ASP A 70 5.86 4.77 30.05
CA ASP A 70 5.25 5.26 28.80
C ASP A 70 5.33 4.16 27.73
N VAL A 71 4.15 3.62 27.39
CA VAL A 71 3.97 2.48 26.48
C VAL A 71 4.60 2.78 25.12
N GLY A 72 4.46 4.02 24.62
CA GLY A 72 4.96 4.42 23.32
C GLY A 72 6.48 4.43 23.25
N VAL A 73 7.13 4.97 24.28
CA VAL A 73 8.61 5.03 24.36
C VAL A 73 9.21 3.64 24.52
N PHE A 74 8.63 2.82 25.40
CA PHE A 74 9.07 1.43 25.59
C PHE A 74 8.94 0.63 24.29
N TYR A 75 7.79 0.74 23.63
CA TYR A 75 7.49 0.04 22.39
C TYR A 75 8.43 0.46 21.26
N GLY A 76 8.60 1.76 21.01
CA GLY A 76 9.49 2.27 19.98
C GLY A 76 10.94 1.79 20.15
N ARG A 77 11.40 1.67 21.40
CA ARG A 77 12.74 1.14 21.74
C ARG A 77 12.87 -0.35 21.46
N VAL A 78 11.88 -1.14 21.87
CA VAL A 78 11.86 -2.59 21.60
C VAL A 78 11.89 -2.85 20.11
N VAL A 79 11.08 -2.13 19.33
CA VAL A 79 11.02 -2.28 17.87
C VAL A 79 12.32 -1.85 17.21
N ARG A 80 12.92 -0.72 17.62
CA ARG A 80 14.23 -0.29 17.12
C ARG A 80 15.31 -1.35 17.35
N LEU A 81 15.26 -2.03 18.50
CA LEU A 81 16.17 -3.14 18.80
C LEU A 81 15.87 -4.36 17.91
N LEU A 82 14.60 -4.75 17.76
CA LEU A 82 14.18 -5.86 16.88
C LEU A 82 14.56 -5.62 15.41
N GLU A 83 14.45 -4.37 14.95
CA GLU A 83 14.87 -3.96 13.62
C GLU A 83 16.36 -4.18 13.38
N ALA A 84 17.19 -3.84 14.37
CA ALA A 84 18.64 -4.07 14.35
C ALA A 84 19.01 -5.56 14.48
N LEU A 85 18.19 -6.36 15.18
CA LEU A 85 18.57 -7.67 15.69
C LEU A 85 18.72 -8.82 14.69
N LEU A 86 18.64 -8.61 13.37
CA LEU A 86 18.90 -9.68 12.40
C LEU A 86 19.04 -9.15 10.96
N PRO A 87 20.26 -9.02 10.42
CA PRO A 87 20.47 -9.10 8.98
C PRO A 87 20.65 -10.57 8.57
N MET A 88 20.02 -10.98 7.47
CA MET A 88 20.12 -12.32 6.84
C MET A 88 21.54 -12.75 6.39
N LYS A 89 22.58 -12.02 6.80
CA LYS A 89 23.99 -12.16 6.40
C LYS A 89 24.92 -12.02 7.61
N MET A 90 24.66 -12.76 8.67
CA MET A 90 25.55 -12.79 9.84
C MET A 90 26.81 -13.62 9.50
N PRO A 91 28.03 -13.11 9.71
CA PRO A 91 29.21 -13.96 9.81
C PRO A 91 29.03 -14.89 11.03
N LYS A 92 29.49 -16.14 10.94
CA LYS A 92 29.43 -17.12 12.04
C LYS A 92 30.48 -16.82 13.11
N GLU A 93 30.56 -15.57 13.54
CA GLU A 93 31.50 -15.14 14.57
C GLU A 93 30.82 -15.29 15.93
N PHE A 94 31.51 -15.95 16.84
CA PHE A 94 31.14 -16.12 18.23
C PHE A 94 31.88 -15.05 19.03
N MET A 95 31.21 -14.45 20.01
CA MET A 95 31.86 -13.48 20.91
C MET A 95 32.67 -14.21 21.99
N GLY A 96 32.27 -15.44 22.33
CA GLY A 96 32.98 -16.32 23.26
C GLY A 96 33.52 -17.59 22.60
N GLU A 97 33.88 -18.58 23.41
CA GLU A 97 34.23 -19.90 22.91
C GLU A 97 33.00 -20.56 22.25
N PRO A 98 33.16 -21.20 21.07
CA PRO A 98 32.07 -21.90 20.44
C PRO A 98 31.56 -23.01 21.37
N PRO A 99 30.26 -23.04 21.73
CA PRO A 99 29.75 -24.03 22.65
C PRO A 99 29.87 -25.43 22.04
N ALA A 100 30.08 -26.44 22.89
CA ALA A 100 30.19 -27.83 22.45
C ALA A 100 29.00 -28.21 21.56
N ALA A 101 29.26 -28.83 20.41
CA ALA A 101 28.25 -29.04 19.34
C ALA A 101 27.00 -29.84 19.77
N LYS A 102 27.08 -30.62 20.85
CA LYS A 102 25.97 -31.40 21.44
C LYS A 102 25.26 -30.69 22.60
N SER A 103 25.77 -29.55 23.07
CA SER A 103 25.18 -28.79 24.17
C SER A 103 23.84 -28.17 23.77
N ASP A 104 22.94 -27.99 24.74
CA ASP A 104 21.67 -27.29 24.49
C ASP A 104 21.87 -25.82 24.14
N GLN A 105 23.01 -25.22 24.53
CA GLN A 105 23.40 -23.88 24.09
C GLN A 105 23.66 -23.84 22.57
N ALA A 106 24.38 -24.83 22.02
CA ALA A 106 24.62 -24.91 20.58
C ALA A 106 23.32 -25.13 19.78
N LYS A 107 22.32 -25.86 20.32
CA LYS A 107 20.99 -25.98 19.68
C LYS A 107 20.21 -24.66 19.67
N ARG A 108 20.39 -23.83 20.70
CA ARG A 108 19.71 -22.53 20.85
C ARG A 108 20.29 -21.46 19.94
N MET A 109 21.56 -21.58 19.57
CA MET A 109 22.27 -20.66 18.67
C MET A 109 22.06 -20.99 17.18
N ARG A 110 21.31 -22.06 16.85
CA ARG A 110 20.99 -22.38 15.45
C ARG A 110 20.06 -21.32 14.88
N LEU A 111 20.30 -20.94 13.63
CA LEU A 111 19.52 -19.92 12.94
C LEU A 111 18.00 -20.20 12.93
N PRO A 112 17.50 -21.43 12.69
CA PRO A 112 16.07 -21.72 12.78
C PRO A 112 15.50 -21.50 14.19
N THR A 113 16.24 -21.87 15.23
CA THR A 113 15.83 -21.65 16.63
C THR A 113 15.75 -20.15 16.95
N LEU A 114 16.69 -19.35 16.43
CA LEU A 114 16.67 -17.89 16.59
C LEU A 114 15.51 -17.24 15.84
N ARG A 115 15.18 -17.72 14.64
CA ARG A 115 13.97 -17.28 13.90
C ARG A 115 12.69 -17.56 14.69
N HIS A 116 12.56 -18.76 15.25
CA HIS A 116 11.45 -19.10 16.13
C HIS A 116 11.40 -18.21 17.37
N MET A 117 12.54 -17.94 18.01
CA MET A 117 12.60 -17.09 19.19
C MET A 117 12.23 -15.63 18.87
N LEU A 118 12.62 -15.14 17.71
CA LEU A 118 12.22 -13.82 17.21
C LEU A 118 10.70 -13.79 16.99
N THR A 119 10.12 -14.77 16.33
CA THR A 119 8.67 -14.85 16.14
C THR A 119 7.93 -14.89 17.47
N ASP A 120 8.43 -15.68 18.44
CA ASP A 120 7.89 -15.74 19.80
C ASP A 120 8.02 -14.39 20.56
N THR A 121 9.11 -13.63 20.35
CA THR A 121 9.21 -12.26 20.91
C THR A 121 8.12 -11.34 20.37
N TRP A 122 7.81 -11.43 19.07
CA TRP A 122 6.77 -10.63 18.44
C TRP A 122 5.37 -11.05 18.89
N SER A 123 5.12 -12.36 19.01
CA SER A 123 3.86 -12.87 19.57
C SER A 123 3.62 -12.35 21.00
N LYS A 124 4.63 -12.44 21.88
CA LYS A 124 4.55 -11.91 23.25
C LYS A 124 4.35 -10.40 23.31
N LEU A 125 4.85 -9.67 22.31
CA LEU A 125 4.64 -8.23 22.19
C LEU A 125 3.18 -7.91 21.84
N PHE A 126 2.56 -8.70 20.96
CA PHE A 126 1.16 -8.54 20.57
C PHE A 126 0.17 -9.05 21.63
N GLU A 127 0.53 -10.07 22.41
CA GLU A 127 -0.28 -10.56 23.55
C GLU A 127 -0.48 -9.51 24.65
N LYS A 128 0.35 -8.48 24.69
CA LYS A 128 0.28 -7.40 25.69
C LYS A 128 -0.76 -6.31 25.38
N GLU A 129 -1.54 -6.46 24.31
CA GLU A 129 -2.62 -5.54 23.90
C GLU A 129 -2.14 -4.07 23.84
N LEU A 130 -1.30 -3.79 22.85
CA LEU A 130 -0.81 -2.44 22.59
C LEU A 130 -1.95 -1.50 22.18
N PRO A 131 -1.83 -0.19 22.49
CA PRO A 131 -2.70 0.83 21.91
C PRO A 131 -2.75 0.73 20.39
N ASP A 132 -3.94 0.95 19.85
CA ASP A 132 -4.30 0.91 18.43
C ASP A 132 -3.24 1.50 17.47
N ASP A 133 -2.79 2.73 17.73
CA ASP A 133 -1.79 3.41 16.88
C ASP A 133 -0.44 2.69 16.86
N LEU A 134 -0.01 2.16 18.02
CA LEU A 134 1.25 1.42 18.16
C LEU A 134 1.13 0.03 17.55
N MET A 135 -0.04 -0.61 17.68
CA MET A 135 -0.33 -1.86 17.01
C MET A 135 -0.26 -1.69 15.49
N LEU A 136 -0.77 -0.60 14.94
CA LEU A 136 -0.69 -0.34 13.51
C LEU A 136 0.76 -0.13 13.04
N ASP A 137 1.54 0.73 13.72
CA ASP A 137 2.96 0.95 13.42
C ASP A 137 3.77 -0.37 13.52
N SER A 138 3.43 -1.21 14.50
CA SER A 138 4.03 -2.53 14.68
C SER A 138 3.89 -3.42 13.46
N LEU A 139 2.67 -3.54 12.94
CA LEU A 139 2.34 -4.42 11.85
C LEU A 139 2.92 -3.89 10.53
N MET A 140 2.97 -2.56 10.38
CA MET A 140 3.62 -1.93 9.24
C MET A 140 5.12 -2.25 9.19
N ARG A 141 5.83 -2.08 10.31
CA ARG A 141 7.27 -2.39 10.41
C ARG A 141 7.56 -3.88 10.31
N LEU A 142 6.68 -4.71 10.87
CA LEU A 142 6.72 -6.15 10.71
C LEU A 142 6.71 -6.53 9.22
N GLY A 143 5.78 -5.94 8.46
CA GLY A 143 5.66 -6.09 7.01
C GLY A 143 6.83 -5.51 6.20
N ASP A 144 7.49 -4.43 6.63
CA ASP A 144 8.54 -3.80 5.82
C ASP A 144 9.85 -4.60 5.74
N GLY A 145 10.13 -5.46 6.72
CA GLY A 145 11.34 -6.29 6.65
C GLY A 145 11.55 -7.33 7.75
N GLN A 146 10.76 -7.32 8.83
CA GLN A 146 10.97 -8.30 9.90
C GLN A 146 10.48 -9.70 9.51
N LEU A 147 9.39 -9.81 8.75
CA LEU A 147 8.88 -11.11 8.28
C LEU A 147 9.89 -11.86 7.41
N ASP A 148 10.69 -11.15 6.60
CA ASP A 148 11.71 -11.76 5.74
C ASP A 148 12.80 -12.47 6.57
N LYS A 149 12.98 -12.07 7.83
CA LYS A 149 13.93 -12.67 8.76
C LYS A 149 13.40 -13.98 9.38
N MET A 150 12.07 -14.15 9.46
CA MET A 150 11.39 -15.23 10.18
C MET A 150 11.00 -16.43 9.30
N THR A 151 10.99 -16.24 7.97
CA THR A 151 10.59 -17.23 6.93
C THR A 151 9.36 -18.05 7.33
N ASP A 152 9.55 -19.32 7.68
CA ASP A 152 8.48 -20.31 7.88
C ASP A 152 7.67 -20.06 9.15
N THR A 153 8.27 -19.36 10.11
CA THR A 153 7.64 -19.07 11.40
C THR A 153 6.70 -17.87 11.34
N ALA A 154 6.75 -17.08 10.25
CA ALA A 154 5.85 -15.95 10.01
C ALA A 154 4.37 -16.33 10.11
N ARG A 155 4.02 -17.60 9.81
CA ARG A 155 2.65 -18.13 9.95
C ARG A 155 2.08 -17.97 11.36
N LEU A 156 2.90 -18.02 12.41
CA LEU A 156 2.42 -17.86 13.79
C LEU A 156 1.89 -16.46 14.08
N LEU A 157 2.32 -15.45 13.31
CA LEU A 157 1.84 -14.08 13.43
C LEU A 157 0.60 -13.81 12.57
N ALA A 158 0.17 -14.79 11.76
CA ALA A 158 -1.00 -14.66 10.91
C ALA A 158 -2.26 -14.20 11.66
N PRO A 159 -2.62 -14.74 12.84
CA PRO A 159 -3.84 -14.32 13.54
C PRO A 159 -3.89 -12.81 13.84
N TYR A 160 -2.75 -12.22 14.22
CA TYR A 160 -2.65 -10.78 14.48
C TYR A 160 -2.77 -9.95 13.19
N VAL A 161 -2.17 -10.42 12.10
CA VAL A 161 -2.21 -9.72 10.81
C VAL A 161 -3.60 -9.82 10.17
N THR A 162 -4.21 -11.01 10.18
CA THR A 162 -5.51 -11.27 9.54
C THR A 162 -6.66 -10.59 10.27
N THR A 163 -6.61 -10.51 11.59
CA THR A 163 -7.65 -9.82 12.38
C THR A 163 -7.67 -8.31 12.13
N VAL A 164 -6.52 -7.69 11.89
CA VAL A 164 -6.45 -6.27 11.48
C VAL A 164 -6.79 -6.08 9.99
N PHE A 165 -6.42 -7.03 9.13
CA PHE A 165 -6.69 -6.95 7.69
C PHE A 165 -8.17 -7.18 7.34
N ASP A 166 -8.81 -8.14 8.00
CA ASP A 166 -10.23 -8.48 7.84
C ASP A 166 -10.91 -8.53 9.22
N PRO A 167 -11.20 -7.36 9.81
CA PRO A 167 -11.80 -7.28 11.13
C PRO A 167 -13.23 -7.85 11.12
N PRO A 168 -13.63 -8.59 12.17
CA PRO A 168 -14.96 -9.17 12.24
C PRO A 168 -16.07 -8.13 12.46
N SER A 169 -15.73 -6.95 12.99
CA SER A 169 -16.64 -5.82 13.15
C SER A 169 -16.31 -4.68 12.17
N PRO A 170 -17.32 -3.96 11.66
CA PRO A 170 -17.12 -2.84 10.74
C PRO A 170 -16.63 -1.56 11.42
N ASP A 171 -16.43 -1.56 12.74
CA ASP A 171 -16.05 -0.37 13.52
C ASP A 171 -14.59 0.04 13.27
N VAL A 172 -13.75 -0.90 12.82
CA VAL A 172 -12.34 -0.64 12.53
C VAL A 172 -12.20 0.06 11.18
N PRO A 173 -11.47 1.18 11.10
CA PRO A 173 -11.36 1.94 9.87
C PRO A 173 -10.62 1.13 8.77
N PRO A 174 -11.07 1.20 7.50
CA PRO A 174 -10.46 0.47 6.39
C PRO A 174 -9.00 0.91 6.11
N SER A 175 -8.59 2.06 6.62
CA SER A 175 -7.19 2.54 6.55
C SER A 175 -6.21 1.58 7.22
N TRP A 176 -6.61 0.86 8.27
CA TRP A 176 -5.76 -0.10 8.95
C TRP A 176 -5.49 -1.32 8.09
N SER A 177 -6.56 -1.89 7.51
CA SER A 177 -6.43 -3.02 6.59
C SER A 177 -5.54 -2.68 5.39
N ARG A 178 -5.61 -1.44 4.89
CA ARG A 178 -4.73 -0.93 3.83
C ARG A 178 -3.28 -0.75 4.26
N ALA A 179 -2.99 -0.41 5.51
CA ALA A 179 -1.61 -0.25 5.98
C ALA A 179 -0.90 -1.61 6.17
N VAL A 180 -1.67 -2.63 6.55
CA VAL A 180 -1.20 -3.99 6.86
C VAL A 180 -1.13 -4.89 5.60
N SER A 181 -1.55 -4.41 4.43
CA SER A 181 -1.51 -5.13 3.14
C SER A 181 -0.17 -5.80 2.84
N ARG A 182 0.95 -5.13 3.12
CA ARG A 182 2.29 -5.72 2.93
C ARG A 182 2.57 -6.88 3.87
N ALA A 183 2.13 -6.77 5.12
CA ALA A 183 2.36 -7.81 6.11
C ALA A 183 1.59 -9.08 5.73
N ILE A 184 0.32 -8.96 5.31
CA ILE A 184 -0.46 -10.11 4.85
C ILE A 184 0.15 -10.73 3.58
N LEU A 185 0.60 -9.92 2.61
CA LEU A 185 1.29 -10.42 1.41
C LEU A 185 2.52 -11.27 1.77
N LYS A 186 3.35 -10.79 2.71
CA LYS A 186 4.53 -11.53 3.17
C LYS A 186 4.18 -12.77 3.97
N VAL A 187 3.15 -12.74 4.81
CA VAL A 187 2.68 -13.93 5.54
C VAL A 187 2.17 -15.00 4.57
N ILE A 188 1.48 -14.61 3.50
CA ILE A 188 1.03 -15.53 2.44
C ILE A 188 2.24 -16.14 1.73
N HIS A 189 3.18 -15.30 1.25
CA HIS A 189 4.34 -15.77 0.49
C HIS A 189 5.36 -16.59 1.30
N LEU A 190 5.63 -16.19 2.55
CA LEU A 190 6.67 -16.82 3.39
C LEU A 190 6.12 -17.91 4.31
N GLY A 191 4.93 -17.70 4.86
CA GLY A 191 4.29 -18.61 5.81
C GLY A 191 3.37 -19.66 5.17
N GLY A 192 3.12 -19.56 3.86
CA GLY A 192 2.21 -20.46 3.14
C GLY A 192 0.76 -20.36 3.62
N LEU A 193 0.33 -19.16 4.04
CA LEU A 193 -1.05 -18.92 4.47
C LEU A 193 -1.97 -18.84 3.24
N ASN A 194 -3.01 -19.67 3.22
CA ASN A 194 -4.10 -19.52 2.25
C ASN A 194 -5.20 -18.63 2.87
N PHE A 195 -5.46 -17.49 2.23
CA PHE A 195 -6.51 -16.56 2.64
C PHE A 195 -7.56 -16.44 1.53
N ASP A 196 -8.66 -17.20 1.67
CA ASP A 196 -9.64 -17.41 0.60
C ASP A 196 -10.34 -16.12 0.15
N ARG A 197 -10.55 -15.16 1.06
CA ARG A 197 -11.25 -13.89 0.79
C ARG A 197 -10.33 -12.73 0.42
N LEU A 198 -9.09 -13.01 -0.01
CA LEU A 198 -8.08 -11.98 -0.28
C LEU A 198 -8.56 -10.91 -1.26
N TYR A 199 -8.90 -11.31 -2.49
CA TYR A 199 -9.30 -10.37 -3.52
C TYR A 199 -10.67 -9.73 -3.28
N PRO A 200 -11.70 -10.46 -2.80
CA PRO A 200 -12.93 -9.81 -2.34
C PRO A 200 -12.65 -8.72 -1.31
N ARG A 201 -11.78 -8.98 -0.32
CA ARG A 201 -11.40 -7.99 0.69
C ARG A 201 -10.63 -6.81 0.08
N LEU A 202 -9.65 -7.06 -0.79
CA LEU A 202 -8.93 -5.99 -1.50
C LEU A 202 -9.86 -5.10 -2.34
N TYR A 203 -10.89 -5.69 -2.94
CA TYR A 203 -11.90 -4.97 -3.71
C TYR A 203 -12.81 -4.12 -2.82
N GLN A 204 -13.22 -4.62 -1.64
CA GLN A 204 -13.91 -3.84 -0.61
C GLN A 204 -13.09 -2.62 -0.18
N LEU A 205 -11.77 -2.77 -0.06
CA LEU A 205 -10.86 -1.70 0.35
C LEU A 205 -10.68 -0.61 -0.72
N LEU A 206 -11.28 -0.75 -1.91
CA LEU A 206 -11.35 0.31 -2.92
C LEU A 206 -12.60 1.19 -2.74
N ASP A 207 -12.93 1.55 -1.51
CA ASP A 207 -13.96 2.54 -1.20
C ASP A 207 -13.43 4.00 -1.35
N ASP A 208 -14.32 4.97 -1.18
CA ASP A 208 -14.00 6.40 -1.32
C ASP A 208 -13.05 6.92 -0.22
N SER A 209 -12.98 6.23 0.93
CA SER A 209 -12.04 6.56 2.01
C SER A 209 -10.58 6.32 1.61
N LEU A 210 -10.32 5.61 0.50
CA LEU A 210 -9.00 5.48 -0.08
C LEU A 210 -8.42 6.87 -0.44
N LEU A 211 -9.27 7.79 -0.91
CA LEU A 211 -8.86 9.11 -1.37
C LEU A 211 -8.33 9.99 -0.22
N THR A 212 -8.79 9.73 1.00
CA THR A 212 -8.38 10.45 2.23
C THR A 212 -7.36 9.68 3.06
N CYS A 213 -7.02 8.44 2.69
CA CYS A 213 -6.17 7.56 3.50
C CYS A 213 -4.69 8.02 3.48
N PRO A 214 -4.02 8.14 4.65
CA PRO A 214 -2.62 8.56 4.73
C PRO A 214 -1.66 7.53 4.10
N HIS A 215 -2.02 6.24 4.13
CA HIS A 215 -1.19 5.13 3.64
C HIS A 215 -1.64 4.62 2.26
N ALA A 216 -2.37 5.43 1.49
CA ALA A 216 -2.85 5.04 0.16
C ALA A 216 -1.70 4.75 -0.80
N ASP A 217 -0.56 5.44 -0.69
CA ASP A 217 0.61 5.19 -1.53
C ASP A 217 1.21 3.79 -1.30
N ARG A 218 1.37 3.40 -0.04
CA ARG A 218 1.83 2.06 0.34
C ARG A 218 0.86 1.00 -0.15
N PHE A 219 -0.43 1.19 0.10
CA PHE A 219 -1.46 0.25 -0.31
C PHE A 219 -1.52 0.06 -1.82
N LEU A 220 -1.43 1.13 -2.63
CA LEU A 220 -1.46 1.00 -4.08
C LEU A 220 -0.25 0.22 -4.62
N VAL A 221 0.93 0.42 -4.03
CA VAL A 221 2.12 -0.39 -4.37
C VAL A 221 1.88 -1.85 -4.07
N ASP A 222 1.37 -2.17 -2.88
CA ASP A 222 1.09 -3.55 -2.50
C ASP A 222 -0.06 -4.15 -3.35
N LEU A 223 -1.07 -3.34 -3.72
CA LEU A 223 -2.18 -3.74 -4.60
C LEU A 223 -1.69 -4.12 -6.00
N ASP A 224 -0.74 -3.36 -6.55
CA ASP A 224 -0.14 -3.67 -7.84
C ASP A 224 0.60 -5.02 -7.82
N ASP A 225 1.27 -5.32 -6.70
CA ASP A 225 1.91 -6.62 -6.45
C ASP A 225 0.86 -7.74 -6.34
N PHE A 226 -0.25 -7.54 -5.60
CA PHE A 226 -1.35 -8.53 -5.56
C PHE A 226 -1.94 -8.80 -6.95
N LEU A 227 -2.18 -7.74 -7.73
CA LEU A 227 -2.73 -7.82 -9.09
C LEU A 227 -1.70 -8.30 -10.13
N SER A 228 -0.45 -8.56 -9.73
CA SER A 228 0.57 -9.17 -10.61
C SER A 228 0.43 -10.69 -10.68
N SER A 229 -0.42 -11.29 -9.85
CA SER A 229 -0.65 -12.72 -9.82
C SER A 229 -1.19 -13.25 -11.15
N ILE A 230 -0.52 -14.27 -11.70
CA ILE A 230 -0.87 -14.90 -12.98
C ILE A 230 -2.19 -15.68 -12.97
N HIS A 231 -2.71 -16.01 -11.78
CA HIS A 231 -3.91 -16.84 -11.62
C HIS A 231 -5.21 -16.01 -11.52
N LEU A 232 -5.13 -14.71 -11.78
CA LEU A 232 -6.28 -13.82 -11.72
C LEU A 232 -7.17 -13.93 -12.96
N PRO A 233 -8.48 -14.18 -12.80
CA PRO A 233 -9.44 -14.10 -13.90
C PRO A 233 -9.49 -12.69 -14.49
N ALA A 234 -9.60 -12.59 -15.82
CA ALA A 234 -9.65 -11.30 -16.51
C ALA A 234 -10.81 -10.40 -16.03
N GLY A 235 -11.95 -10.99 -15.64
CA GLY A 235 -13.09 -10.25 -15.11
C GLY A 235 -12.82 -9.57 -13.76
N TRP A 236 -12.03 -10.22 -12.90
CA TRP A 236 -11.66 -9.62 -11.61
C TRP A 236 -10.74 -8.44 -11.84
N VAL A 237 -9.72 -8.62 -12.67
CA VAL A 237 -8.80 -7.53 -13.06
C VAL A 237 -9.57 -6.37 -13.70
N ALA A 238 -10.56 -6.66 -14.54
CA ALA A 238 -11.43 -5.65 -15.13
C ALA A 238 -12.24 -4.88 -14.07
N ALA A 239 -12.82 -5.56 -13.08
CA ALA A 239 -13.53 -4.92 -11.97
C ALA A 239 -12.60 -4.02 -11.14
N PHE A 240 -11.39 -4.48 -10.82
CA PHE A 240 -10.38 -3.67 -10.13
C PHE A 240 -10.00 -2.44 -10.95
N ALA A 241 -9.70 -2.61 -12.25
CA ALA A 241 -9.33 -1.51 -13.14
C ALA A 241 -10.47 -0.48 -13.28
N LYS A 242 -11.70 -0.95 -13.44
CA LYS A 242 -12.89 -0.10 -13.54
C LYS A 242 -13.14 0.67 -12.24
N ARG A 243 -13.06 0.02 -11.07
CA ARG A 243 -13.21 0.72 -9.79
C ARG A 243 -12.12 1.76 -9.56
N LEU A 244 -10.87 1.43 -9.84
CA LEU A 244 -9.76 2.38 -9.71
C LEU A 244 -9.96 3.58 -10.64
N ALA A 245 -10.45 3.35 -11.87
CA ALA A 245 -10.80 4.44 -12.78
C ALA A 245 -11.96 5.29 -12.27
N GLN A 246 -13.01 4.72 -11.67
CA GLN A 246 -14.07 5.50 -11.03
C GLN A 246 -13.54 6.39 -9.90
N LEU A 247 -12.67 5.86 -9.04
CA LEU A 247 -12.05 6.62 -7.95
C LEU A 247 -11.25 7.83 -8.44
N THR A 248 -10.66 7.77 -9.65
CA THR A 248 -9.95 8.92 -10.21
C THR A 248 -10.85 10.11 -10.52
N VAL A 249 -12.12 9.87 -10.89
CA VAL A 249 -13.08 10.93 -11.23
C VAL A 249 -13.86 11.40 -10.00
N GLN A 250 -14.03 10.55 -8.99
CA GLN A 250 -14.77 10.82 -7.75
C GLN A 250 -14.09 11.82 -6.78
N GLY A 251 -13.04 12.53 -7.22
CA GLY A 251 -12.37 13.55 -6.42
C GLY A 251 -11.00 13.14 -5.88
N ALA A 252 -10.30 12.23 -6.56
CA ALA A 252 -8.92 11.90 -6.21
C ALA A 252 -8.03 13.16 -6.21
N SER A 253 -7.25 13.31 -5.14
CA SER A 253 -6.25 14.37 -5.05
C SER A 253 -5.23 14.25 -6.18
N LEU A 254 -4.69 15.39 -6.63
CA LEU A 254 -3.73 15.44 -7.74
C LEU A 254 -2.53 14.49 -7.57
N TRP A 255 -2.08 14.25 -6.33
CA TRP A 255 -0.96 13.36 -6.07
C TRP A 255 -1.29 11.86 -6.21
N LEU A 256 -2.57 11.49 -6.10
CA LEU A 256 -3.05 10.11 -6.14
C LEU A 256 -3.43 9.67 -7.56
N LEU A 257 -3.70 10.62 -8.46
CA LEU A 257 -4.07 10.33 -9.85
C LEU A 257 -2.99 9.54 -10.62
N PRO A 258 -1.70 9.92 -10.61
CA PRO A 258 -0.67 9.15 -11.33
C PRO A 258 -0.54 7.69 -10.88
N PRO A 259 -0.46 7.35 -9.57
CA PRO A 259 -0.39 5.95 -9.17
C PRO A 259 -1.67 5.16 -9.48
N LEU A 260 -2.87 5.74 -9.30
CA LEU A 260 -4.13 5.07 -9.68
C LEU A 260 -4.17 4.71 -11.18
N LEU A 261 -3.87 5.68 -12.04
CA LEU A 261 -3.82 5.47 -13.49
C LEU A 261 -2.77 4.44 -13.89
N THR A 262 -1.65 4.40 -13.16
CA THR A 262 -0.58 3.44 -13.41
C THR A 262 -1.00 2.02 -13.05
N VAL A 263 -1.72 1.80 -11.93
CA VAL A 263 -2.25 0.48 -11.58
C VAL A 263 -3.27 0.01 -12.62
N VAL A 264 -4.18 0.89 -13.05
CA VAL A 264 -5.15 0.60 -14.12
C VAL A 264 -4.41 0.15 -15.38
N ALA A 265 -3.39 0.89 -15.77
CA ALA A 265 -2.65 0.62 -16.99
C ALA A 265 -1.78 -0.64 -16.88
N ASN A 266 -1.17 -0.91 -15.72
CA ASN A 266 -0.48 -2.16 -15.43
C ASN A 266 -1.42 -3.37 -15.56
N CYS A 267 -2.66 -3.27 -15.07
CA CYS A 267 -3.68 -4.30 -15.23
C CYS A 267 -3.98 -4.58 -16.72
N LEU A 268 -4.15 -3.53 -17.53
CA LEU A 268 -4.41 -3.64 -18.97
C LEU A 268 -3.21 -4.21 -19.76
N ILE A 269 -1.98 -3.93 -19.31
CA ILE A 269 -0.75 -4.47 -19.91
C ILE A 269 -0.63 -5.96 -19.60
N ARG A 270 -0.79 -6.36 -18.32
CA ARG A 270 -0.65 -7.75 -17.88
C ARG A 270 -1.76 -8.66 -18.40
N HIS A 271 -2.99 -8.14 -18.52
CA HIS A 271 -4.16 -8.92 -18.92
C HIS A 271 -4.79 -8.36 -20.21
N PRO A 272 -4.34 -8.80 -21.40
CA PRO A 272 -4.85 -8.30 -22.68
C PRO A 272 -6.37 -8.41 -22.86
N MET A 273 -7.01 -9.40 -22.25
CA MET A 273 -8.47 -9.58 -22.29
C MET A 273 -9.24 -8.41 -21.65
N SER A 274 -8.61 -7.69 -20.72
CA SER A 274 -9.20 -6.50 -20.09
C SER A 274 -9.10 -5.24 -20.97
N ARG A 275 -8.37 -5.28 -22.10
CA ARG A 275 -8.27 -4.15 -23.04
C ARG A 275 -9.59 -3.85 -23.76
N VAL A 276 -10.55 -4.78 -23.71
CA VAL A 276 -11.96 -4.58 -24.12
C VAL A 276 -12.61 -3.39 -23.39
N LEU A 277 -12.08 -3.03 -22.22
CA LEU A 277 -12.51 -1.85 -21.47
C LEU A 277 -12.16 -0.51 -22.15
N VAL A 278 -11.10 -0.49 -22.96
CA VAL A 278 -10.60 0.72 -23.63
C VAL A 278 -11.05 0.78 -25.08
N ASP A 279 -10.94 -0.34 -25.81
CA ASP A 279 -11.33 -0.43 -27.20
C ASP A 279 -12.22 -1.66 -27.42
N ARG A 280 -13.44 -1.41 -27.90
CA ARG A 280 -14.39 -2.45 -28.29
C ARG A 280 -14.53 -2.41 -29.79
N LYS A 281 -13.95 -3.42 -30.44
CA LYS A 281 -14.27 -3.71 -31.84
C LYS A 281 -15.69 -4.27 -31.87
N SER A 282 -16.68 -3.40 -32.05
CA SER A 282 -18.06 -3.81 -32.24
C SER A 282 -18.12 -4.72 -33.47
N SER A 283 -18.36 -6.01 -33.25
CA SER A 283 -18.56 -6.96 -34.35
C SER A 283 -19.75 -6.57 -35.23
N SER A 284 -20.70 -5.75 -34.74
CA SER A 284 -21.89 -5.32 -35.48
C SER A 284 -21.67 -4.08 -36.36
N VAL A 285 -20.89 -3.08 -35.93
CA VAL A 285 -20.72 -1.82 -36.70
C VAL A 285 -19.73 -1.99 -37.86
N ASP A 286 -18.68 -2.81 -37.69
CA ASP A 286 -17.75 -3.12 -38.79
C ASP A 286 -18.41 -4.00 -39.86
N SER A 287 -19.33 -4.89 -39.48
CA SER A 287 -20.14 -5.67 -40.43
C SER A 287 -21.17 -4.82 -41.17
N LYS A 288 -21.75 -3.78 -40.53
CA LYS A 288 -22.63 -2.81 -41.21
C LYS A 288 -21.85 -1.85 -42.12
N ARG A 289 -20.69 -1.32 -41.67
CA ARG A 289 -19.83 -0.44 -42.50
C ARG A 289 -19.28 -1.14 -43.74
N ARG A 290 -18.80 -2.39 -43.61
CA ARG A 290 -18.33 -3.16 -44.78
C ARG A 290 -19.45 -3.54 -45.75
N ARG A 291 -20.68 -3.77 -45.27
CA ARG A 291 -21.85 -4.04 -46.13
C ARG A 291 -22.40 -2.80 -46.84
N LEU A 292 -22.11 -1.59 -46.35
CA LEU A 292 -22.48 -0.34 -47.01
C LEU A 292 -21.51 0.04 -48.16
N GLU A 293 -20.29 -0.49 -48.15
CA GLU A 293 -19.30 -0.26 -49.22
C GLU A 293 -19.49 -1.21 -50.41
N ASP A 294 -20.00 -2.42 -50.18
CA ASP A 294 -20.44 -3.35 -51.24
C ASP A 294 -21.93 -3.13 -51.52
N GLY A 295 -22.25 -2.25 -52.48
CA GLY A 295 -23.61 -1.81 -52.81
C GLY A 295 -24.63 -2.93 -53.05
N ALA A 296 -25.32 -3.34 -51.99
CA ALA A 296 -26.51 -4.17 -52.04
C ALA A 296 -27.69 -3.35 -51.50
N ASN A 297 -28.74 -3.28 -52.33
CA ASN A 297 -29.94 -2.47 -52.17
C ASN A 297 -30.59 -2.58 -50.78
N GLU A 298 -31.14 -1.44 -50.37
CA GLU A 298 -32.07 -1.31 -49.25
C GLU A 298 -33.35 -2.09 -49.52
N GLU A 299 -33.86 -2.71 -48.45
CA GLU A 299 -35.26 -3.00 -48.11
C GLU A 299 -35.40 -4.40 -47.52
N GLU A 300 -35.13 -4.52 -46.21
CA GLU A 300 -35.97 -5.32 -45.32
C GLU A 300 -35.75 -4.81 -43.88
N HIS A 301 -36.88 -4.49 -43.25
CA HIS A 301 -37.02 -3.90 -41.93
C HIS A 301 -36.45 -4.81 -40.84
N ASP A 302 -35.23 -4.54 -40.40
CA ASP A 302 -34.89 -4.69 -38.99
C ASP A 302 -34.70 -3.27 -38.48
N GLU A 303 -35.73 -2.75 -37.81
CA GLU A 303 -35.55 -1.73 -36.79
C GLU A 303 -34.53 -2.31 -35.81
N ALA A 304 -33.25 -2.05 -36.08
CA ALA A 304 -32.21 -2.24 -35.10
C ALA A 304 -32.57 -1.24 -34.02
N GLU A 305 -33.41 -1.69 -33.08
CA GLU A 305 -33.54 -1.20 -31.71
C GLU A 305 -32.23 -0.51 -31.42
N ALA A 306 -32.26 0.82 -31.46
CA ALA A 306 -31.07 1.64 -31.37
C ALA A 306 -30.56 1.42 -29.96
N ASP A 307 -29.78 0.35 -29.77
CA ASP A 307 -29.47 -0.33 -28.50
C ASP A 307 -29.66 0.69 -27.40
N GLU A 308 -30.88 0.71 -26.82
CA GLU A 308 -31.34 1.78 -25.93
C GLU A 308 -30.17 2.06 -25.04
N CYS A 309 -29.64 3.30 -25.06
CA CYS A 309 -28.34 3.64 -24.48
C CYS A 309 -28.27 3.13 -23.03
N SER A 310 -27.90 1.87 -22.89
CA SER A 310 -28.11 1.13 -21.67
C SER A 310 -26.94 1.58 -20.85
N GLY A 311 -27.25 2.29 -19.77
CA GLY A 311 -26.23 2.89 -18.91
C GLY A 311 -25.13 1.88 -18.57
N ASP A 312 -23.99 2.37 -18.13
CA ASP A 312 -22.85 1.51 -17.79
C ASP A 312 -23.30 0.34 -16.89
N PRO A 313 -23.17 -0.93 -17.35
CA PRO A 313 -23.68 -2.08 -16.60
C PRO A 313 -22.95 -2.30 -15.28
N TYR A 314 -21.76 -1.72 -15.12
CA TYR A 314 -20.94 -1.91 -13.93
C TYR A 314 -21.41 -1.02 -12.76
N THR A 315 -21.74 -1.66 -11.64
CA THR A 315 -21.99 -1.00 -10.35
C THR A 315 -21.02 -1.55 -9.32
N TRP A 316 -20.26 -0.68 -8.65
CA TRP A 316 -19.36 -1.12 -7.58
C TRP A 316 -20.16 -1.55 -6.34
N ARG A 317 -20.01 -2.81 -5.94
CA ARG A 317 -20.57 -3.36 -4.71
C ARG A 317 -19.45 -3.97 -3.88
N PRO A 318 -19.13 -3.46 -2.68
CA PRO A 318 -17.95 -3.86 -1.93
C PRO A 318 -17.80 -5.39 -1.80
N ASN A 319 -18.89 -6.10 -1.50
CA ASN A 319 -18.85 -7.52 -1.16
C ASN A 319 -19.14 -8.47 -2.35
N SER A 320 -19.27 -7.96 -3.57
CA SER A 320 -19.80 -8.70 -4.72
C SER A 320 -18.83 -8.72 -5.91
N LEU A 321 -17.52 -8.87 -5.66
CA LEU A 321 -16.51 -8.95 -6.74
C LEU A 321 -16.86 -9.99 -7.82
N ALA A 322 -17.43 -11.13 -7.43
CA ALA A 322 -17.82 -12.18 -8.37
C ALA A 322 -18.97 -11.74 -9.29
N ASP A 323 -19.92 -10.96 -8.78
CA ASP A 323 -21.07 -10.45 -9.54
C ASP A 323 -20.67 -9.24 -10.39
N ASP A 324 -19.78 -8.38 -9.88
CA ASP A 324 -19.32 -7.18 -10.55
C ASP A 324 -18.33 -7.48 -11.70
N ALA A 325 -17.57 -8.57 -11.60
CA ALA A 325 -16.58 -9.00 -12.60
C ALA A 325 -17.12 -9.15 -14.04
N PRO A 326 -18.24 -9.87 -14.30
CA PRO A 326 -18.80 -9.97 -15.64
C PRO A 326 -19.31 -8.62 -16.15
N ASP A 327 -19.91 -7.80 -15.30
CA ASP A 327 -20.46 -6.51 -15.70
C ASP A 327 -19.36 -5.47 -15.94
N ALA A 328 -18.24 -5.56 -15.21
CA ALA A 328 -17.03 -4.80 -15.52
C ALA A 328 -16.52 -5.12 -16.93
N LEU A 329 -16.48 -6.39 -17.34
CA LEU A 329 -16.09 -6.75 -18.71
C LEU A 329 -17.08 -6.24 -19.77
N LYS A 330 -18.35 -6.01 -19.41
CA LYS A 330 -19.37 -5.38 -20.27
C LYS A 330 -19.34 -3.85 -20.20
N SER A 331 -18.56 -3.25 -19.30
CA SER A 331 -18.33 -1.80 -19.19
C SER A 331 -17.16 -1.28 -20.03
N SER A 332 -17.01 0.04 -20.07
CA SER A 332 -15.88 0.73 -20.70
C SER A 332 -15.33 1.84 -19.80
N LEU A 333 -14.06 2.22 -19.99
CA LEU A 333 -13.34 3.17 -19.14
C LEU A 333 -13.51 4.61 -19.62
N TRP A 334 -14.74 5.11 -19.61
CA TRP A 334 -15.07 6.52 -19.93
C TRP A 334 -14.36 7.51 -19.01
N GLU A 335 -14.02 7.09 -17.79
CA GLU A 335 -13.28 7.86 -16.81
C GLU A 335 -11.92 8.31 -17.35
N LEU A 336 -11.23 7.44 -18.12
CA LEU A 336 -9.96 7.79 -18.76
C LEU A 336 -10.14 8.89 -19.82
N ALA A 337 -11.21 8.79 -20.62
CA ALA A 337 -11.54 9.81 -21.62
C ALA A 337 -11.86 11.17 -20.98
N CYS A 338 -12.46 11.18 -19.79
CA CYS A 338 -12.64 12.40 -19.00
C CYS A 338 -11.31 13.00 -18.54
N LEU A 339 -10.38 12.16 -18.08
CA LEU A 339 -9.07 12.60 -17.58
C LEU A 339 -8.11 13.08 -18.67
N GLU A 340 -8.32 12.74 -19.94
CA GLU A 340 -7.58 13.33 -21.06
C GLU A 340 -7.71 14.85 -21.10
N LYS A 341 -8.81 15.41 -20.57
CA LYS A 341 -9.06 16.86 -20.48
C LYS A 341 -8.77 17.42 -19.09
N HIS A 342 -7.99 16.70 -18.28
CA HIS A 342 -7.64 17.14 -16.94
C HIS A 342 -6.76 18.41 -16.97
N TYR A 343 -6.97 19.32 -16.02
CA TYR A 343 -6.28 20.63 -15.97
C TYR A 343 -4.76 20.51 -15.86
N HIS A 344 -4.26 19.42 -15.28
CA HIS A 344 -2.83 19.15 -15.12
C HIS A 344 -2.29 18.29 -16.29
N PRO A 345 -1.28 18.76 -17.04
CA PRO A 345 -0.82 18.10 -18.28
C PRO A 345 -0.25 16.71 -18.06
N GLU A 346 0.43 16.45 -16.93
CA GLU A 346 0.99 15.11 -16.62
C GLU A 346 -0.11 14.06 -16.43
N VAL A 347 -1.27 14.45 -15.89
CA VAL A 347 -2.39 13.52 -15.70
C VAL A 347 -3.05 13.24 -17.04
N ALA A 348 -3.28 14.28 -17.84
CA ALA A 348 -3.83 14.17 -19.18
C ALA A 348 -2.95 13.30 -20.10
N SER A 349 -1.63 13.49 -20.07
CA SER A 349 -0.69 12.69 -20.86
C SER A 349 -0.65 11.23 -20.42
N LEU A 350 -0.71 10.96 -19.11
CA LEU A 350 -0.81 9.60 -18.58
C LEU A 350 -2.12 8.94 -19.02
N ALA A 351 -3.26 9.60 -18.88
CA ALA A 351 -4.56 9.08 -19.32
C ALA A 351 -4.56 8.72 -20.82
N LEU A 352 -4.02 9.61 -21.66
CA LEU A 352 -3.85 9.36 -23.10
C LEU A 352 -2.96 8.13 -23.35
N ARG A 353 -1.85 8.00 -22.61
CA ARG A 353 -0.96 6.84 -22.70
C ARG A 353 -1.67 5.56 -22.30
N VAL A 354 -2.51 5.58 -21.25
CA VAL A 354 -3.32 4.41 -20.85
C VAL A 354 -4.25 3.98 -21.99
N ARG A 355 -4.93 4.93 -22.64
CA ARG A 355 -5.80 4.63 -23.78
C ARG A 355 -5.06 3.99 -24.96
N GLN A 356 -3.84 4.44 -25.24
CA GLN A 356 -3.02 3.91 -26.34
C GLN A 356 -2.58 2.45 -26.12
N ILE A 357 -2.59 1.94 -24.88
CA ILE A 357 -2.25 0.53 -24.57
C ILE A 357 -3.15 -0.46 -25.31
N ALA A 358 -4.40 -0.08 -25.61
CA ALA A 358 -5.32 -0.94 -26.36
C ALA A 358 -4.84 -1.25 -27.78
N GLY A 359 -4.18 -0.28 -28.44
CA GLY A 359 -3.66 -0.42 -29.80
C GLY A 359 -2.24 -0.96 -29.88
N SER A 360 -1.48 -0.93 -28.77
CA SER A 360 -0.08 -1.36 -28.73
C SER A 360 0.03 -2.85 -28.40
N THR A 361 0.63 -3.62 -29.32
CA THR A 361 0.99 -5.03 -29.08
C THR A 361 2.32 -5.19 -28.33
N LYS A 362 3.07 -4.10 -28.16
CA LYS A 362 4.32 -4.10 -27.41
C LYS A 362 4.03 -3.88 -25.91
N PRO A 363 4.82 -4.48 -25.02
CA PRO A 363 4.76 -4.15 -23.60
C PRO A 363 5.32 -2.73 -23.44
N ASP A 364 4.45 -1.73 -23.49
CA ASP A 364 4.84 -0.38 -23.12
C ASP A 364 5.09 -0.37 -21.62
N HIS A 365 6.35 -0.56 -21.22
CA HIS A 365 6.74 -0.52 -19.82
C HIS A 365 6.37 0.85 -19.24
N LEU A 366 5.36 0.85 -18.38
CA LEU A 366 5.07 2.00 -17.56
C LEU A 366 6.15 2.16 -16.49
N PRO A 367 6.38 3.40 -16.02
CA PRO A 367 7.31 3.63 -14.93
C PRO A 367 6.85 2.88 -13.69
N ASP A 368 7.81 2.40 -12.89
CA ASP A 368 7.56 1.80 -11.57
C ASP A 368 6.55 2.63 -10.76
N LEU A 369 5.59 1.96 -10.14
CA LEU A 369 4.50 2.58 -9.40
C LEU A 369 5.04 3.47 -8.26
N LYS A 370 6.16 3.10 -7.64
CA LYS A 370 6.83 3.93 -6.63
C LYS A 370 7.29 5.27 -7.22
N ASN A 371 7.77 5.27 -8.46
CA ASN A 371 8.15 6.51 -9.15
C ASN A 371 6.91 7.37 -9.45
N GLN A 372 5.77 6.77 -9.75
CA GLN A 372 4.51 7.47 -9.99
C GLN A 372 3.93 8.08 -8.72
N VAL A 373 4.04 7.39 -7.58
CA VAL A 373 3.73 7.97 -6.26
C VAL A 373 4.60 9.22 -6.00
N ARG A 374 5.92 9.11 -6.24
CA ARG A 374 6.84 10.25 -6.07
C ARG A 374 6.51 11.39 -7.03
N LEU A 375 6.20 11.07 -8.29
CA LEU A 375 5.77 12.04 -9.30
C LEU A 375 4.53 12.80 -8.82
N GLY A 376 3.49 12.09 -8.37
CA GLY A 376 2.26 12.70 -7.88
C GLY A 376 2.50 13.67 -6.72
N LYS A 377 3.33 13.29 -5.73
CA LYS A 377 3.70 14.18 -4.61
C LYS A 377 4.44 15.43 -5.10
N ASN A 378 5.42 15.26 -6.00
CA ASN A 378 6.17 16.38 -6.58
C ASN A 378 5.28 17.32 -7.40
N VAL A 379 4.34 16.76 -8.17
CA VAL A 379 3.37 17.53 -8.97
C VAL A 379 2.47 18.38 -8.08
N LEU A 380 1.98 17.82 -6.97
CA LEU A 380 1.18 18.57 -6.01
C LEU A 380 1.99 19.69 -5.36
N GLU A 381 3.21 19.42 -4.90
CA GLU A 381 4.08 20.44 -4.30
C GLU A 381 4.45 21.55 -5.27
N SER A 382 4.78 21.20 -6.52
CA SER A 382 5.06 22.16 -7.59
C SER A 382 3.86 23.05 -7.87
N SER A 383 2.66 22.46 -7.97
CA SER A 383 1.41 23.19 -8.18
C SER A 383 1.10 24.13 -7.03
N LYS A 384 1.29 23.68 -5.77
CA LYS A 384 1.15 24.52 -4.57
C LYS A 384 2.12 25.70 -4.58
N LYS A 385 3.40 25.47 -4.89
CA LYS A 385 4.41 26.54 -4.97
C LYS A 385 4.05 27.58 -6.03
N LYS A 386 3.66 27.15 -7.23
CA LYS A 386 3.23 28.06 -8.31
C LYS A 386 1.99 28.85 -7.91
N ALA A 387 0.98 28.20 -7.32
CA ALA A 387 -0.22 28.87 -6.84
C ALA A 387 0.10 29.96 -5.79
N CYS A 388 0.96 29.66 -4.82
CA CYS A 388 1.41 30.66 -3.84
C CYS A 388 2.17 31.82 -4.48
N GLN A 389 3.01 31.57 -5.49
CA GLN A 389 3.71 32.62 -6.24
C GLN A 389 2.73 33.51 -7.01
N TYR A 390 1.73 32.93 -7.69
CA TYR A 390 0.72 33.72 -8.39
C TYR A 390 -0.14 34.53 -7.42
N LEU A 391 -0.53 33.95 -6.29
CA LEU A 391 -1.27 34.65 -5.26
C LEU A 391 -0.46 35.80 -4.63
N SER A 392 0.84 35.62 -4.40
CA SER A 392 1.69 36.69 -3.88
C SER A 392 1.85 37.83 -4.89
N VAL A 393 1.99 37.52 -6.19
CA VAL A 393 2.00 38.53 -7.26
C VAL A 393 0.66 39.28 -7.32
N LEU A 394 -0.47 38.59 -7.21
CA LEU A 394 -1.80 39.23 -7.17
C LEU A 394 -1.97 40.14 -5.94
N GLN A 395 -1.49 39.72 -4.78
CA GLN A 395 -1.48 40.54 -3.57
C GLN A 395 -0.60 41.78 -3.72
N MET A 396 0.60 41.64 -4.30
CA MET A 396 1.53 42.75 -4.51
C MET A 396 1.03 43.77 -5.53
N THR A 397 0.27 43.32 -6.54
CA THR A 397 -0.24 44.18 -7.62
C THR A 397 -1.53 44.90 -7.25
N ASN A 398 -2.11 44.67 -6.06
CA ASN A 398 -3.44 45.17 -5.67
C ASN A 398 -4.52 44.90 -6.73
N ALA A 399 -4.30 43.90 -7.59
CA ALA A 399 -5.21 43.54 -8.65
C ALA A 399 -6.46 42.94 -8.00
N ARG A 400 -7.57 43.68 -8.02
CA ARG A 400 -8.86 43.12 -7.63
C ARG A 400 -9.17 41.99 -8.61
N ILE A 401 -9.49 40.81 -8.08
CA ILE A 401 -10.07 39.73 -8.89
C ILE A 401 -11.23 40.38 -9.67
N PRO A 402 -11.26 40.25 -11.01
CA PRO A 402 -12.36 40.81 -11.79
C PRO A 402 -13.66 40.32 -11.17
N SER A 403 -14.62 41.22 -10.97
CA SER A 403 -15.94 40.82 -10.46
C SER A 403 -16.49 39.77 -11.41
N LEU A 404 -16.46 38.51 -11.00
CA LEU A 404 -17.08 37.44 -11.75
C LEU A 404 -18.55 37.83 -11.87
N SER A 405 -19.05 37.94 -13.10
CA SER A 405 -20.48 38.05 -13.32
C SER A 405 -21.18 36.93 -12.55
N THR A 406 -22.35 37.23 -11.99
CA THR A 406 -23.21 36.19 -11.44
C THR A 406 -23.30 35.05 -12.45
N LEU A 407 -23.19 33.80 -11.98
CA LEU A 407 -23.24 32.61 -12.81
C LEU A 407 -24.67 32.46 -13.36
N GLU A 408 -25.02 33.27 -14.36
CA GLU A 408 -26.30 33.23 -15.04
C GLU A 408 -26.38 31.93 -15.85
N GLY A 409 -27.44 31.14 -15.62
CA GLY A 409 -27.69 29.90 -16.35
C GLY A 409 -27.32 28.60 -15.63
N TRP A 410 -26.86 28.64 -14.37
CA TRP A 410 -26.66 27.39 -13.61
C TRP A 410 -27.95 26.85 -12.97
N THR A 411 -28.99 27.67 -12.88
CA THR A 411 -30.36 27.17 -12.65
C THR A 411 -30.86 26.59 -13.96
N SER A 412 -31.12 25.28 -13.97
CA SER A 412 -31.90 24.61 -15.01
C SER A 412 -33.08 25.49 -15.45
N ASN A 413 -33.23 25.70 -16.76
CA ASN A 413 -34.39 26.39 -17.32
C ASN A 413 -35.74 25.69 -16.99
N SER A 414 -35.74 24.55 -16.28
CA SER A 414 -36.94 23.84 -15.85
C SER A 414 -37.82 24.61 -14.86
N GLU A 415 -37.30 25.62 -14.15
CA GLU A 415 -38.16 26.45 -13.29
C GLU A 415 -38.97 27.50 -14.05
N LYS A 416 -38.62 27.80 -15.32
CA LYS A 416 -39.37 28.77 -16.13
C LYS A 416 -40.56 28.16 -16.86
N GLU A 417 -40.61 26.84 -17.05
CA GLU A 417 -41.77 26.20 -17.70
C GLU A 417 -42.96 26.01 -16.75
N VAL A 418 -42.74 25.92 -15.43
CA VAL A 418 -43.83 25.75 -14.44
C VAL A 418 -44.62 27.04 -14.20
N ARG A 419 -44.07 28.21 -14.58
CA ARG A 419 -44.78 29.50 -14.41
C ARG A 419 -45.62 29.92 -15.62
N ASN A 420 -45.54 29.21 -16.75
CA ASN A 420 -46.34 29.50 -17.94
C ASN A 420 -47.60 28.61 -18.07
N THR A 421 -47.91 27.80 -17.04
CA THR A 421 -49.10 26.94 -16.99
C THR A 421 -50.02 27.22 -15.80
N ALA A 422 -50.00 28.45 -15.26
CA ALA A 422 -50.96 28.92 -14.25
C ALA A 422 -51.79 30.10 -14.76
#